data_AF-A0AAF3FK95-F1
#
_entry.id   AF-A0AAF3FK95-F1
#
_cell.length_a   1.000
_cell.length_b   1.000
_cell.length_c   1.000
_cell.angle_alpha   90.00
_cell.angle_beta   90.00
_cell.angle_gamma   90.00
#
_symmetry.space_group_name_H-M   'P 1'
#
loop_
_entity.id
_entity.type
_entity.pdbx_description
1 polymer ?
#
loop_
_entity_poly.entity_id
_entity_poly.type
_entity_poly.pdbx_seq_one_letter_code
_entity_poly.pdbx_strand_id
1 'polypeptide(L)'
;MTMINSDPSRMNLSFSGCGFLCLYHAGVAAAIKEYAPELMQKGTISGASAGAIVAAGLVTDVCISQATSTMLRIVREARSSSLGVISPNFDLMGLVKEEIRRYLPPDAYIRCSARLKISVTRWSDKKNVILEDFANNDELVDGITCSCFIPGVCGVILPTFRGVRYVDGGFSDNLPLFDDHTVTVSPFSGESDICPLDYESAGFFDMTYNNTSMRFTTMNFFRLIAILMPPSLEDCTKMCLQGFSDTVRFLTRNNMTTCIKCLTIQTNMGDAVPNPPPSQASMVSSSSDTSRPFSPPTRSRTRSANYNGQGTRKRFDSECDTCGDSDHMHNADLVFPSIIQRTFDEASKAEATF
;
A
#
# COMPACT_ATOMS: atom_id res chain seq x y z
N MET A 1 -16.03 -17.21 -1.80
CA MET A 1 -15.60 -15.81 -1.69
C MET A 1 -15.54 -15.25 -3.09
N THR A 2 -16.40 -14.27 -3.33
CA THR A 2 -16.69 -13.64 -4.61
C THR A 2 -15.42 -13.00 -5.16
N MET A 3 -15.12 -13.27 -6.43
CA MET A 3 -14.02 -12.66 -7.17
C MET A 3 -14.10 -11.14 -6.99
N ILE A 4 -13.08 -10.54 -6.36
CA ILE A 4 -12.86 -9.09 -6.48
C ILE A 4 -12.82 -8.83 -7.99
N ASN A 5 -13.77 -8.01 -8.44
CA ASN A 5 -14.06 -7.78 -9.85
C ASN A 5 -12.77 -7.45 -10.61
N SER A 6 -12.53 -8.17 -11.69
CA SER A 6 -11.36 -8.14 -12.56
C SER A 6 -11.16 -6.83 -13.34
N ASP A 7 -11.78 -5.74 -12.90
CA ASP A 7 -11.72 -4.43 -13.53
C ASP A 7 -11.08 -3.43 -12.57
N PRO A 8 -9.76 -3.20 -12.69
CA PRO A 8 -9.02 -2.19 -11.92
C PRO A 8 -9.66 -0.80 -11.94
N SER A 9 -10.37 -0.45 -13.02
CA SER A 9 -10.97 0.88 -13.17
C SER A 9 -12.15 1.13 -12.23
N ARG A 10 -12.66 0.08 -11.58
CA ARG A 10 -13.76 0.11 -10.61
C ARG A 10 -13.30 -0.07 -9.17
N MET A 11 -12.01 -0.33 -8.95
CA MET A 11 -11.49 -0.59 -7.61
C MET A 11 -11.35 0.71 -6.83
N ASN A 12 -11.69 0.64 -5.55
CA ASN A 12 -11.40 1.67 -4.55
C ASN A 12 -10.25 1.18 -3.66
N LEU A 13 -9.56 2.08 -2.98
CA LEU A 13 -8.47 1.74 -2.06
C LEU A 13 -8.83 2.23 -0.66
N SER A 14 -8.60 1.43 0.37
CA SER A 14 -8.76 1.83 1.77
C SER A 14 -7.51 1.52 2.57
N PHE A 15 -6.92 2.54 3.19
CA PHE A 15 -5.69 2.43 3.98
C PHE A 15 -5.99 2.54 5.47
N SER A 16 -5.61 1.52 6.24
CA SER A 16 -5.85 1.52 7.69
C SER A 16 -5.01 2.58 8.41
N GLY A 17 -5.50 3.09 9.54
CA GLY A 17 -4.66 3.81 10.49
C GLY A 17 -3.63 2.89 11.15
N CYS A 18 -2.41 3.40 11.34
CA CYS A 18 -1.29 2.58 11.84
C CYS A 18 -0.11 3.33 12.49
N GLY A 19 -0.20 4.64 12.72
CA GLY A 19 0.87 5.43 13.35
C GLY A 19 2.21 5.30 12.63
N PHE A 20 3.28 4.94 13.34
CA PHE A 20 4.63 4.80 12.76
C PHE A 20 4.83 3.59 11.85
N LEU A 21 3.85 2.69 11.73
CA LEU A 21 3.88 1.65 10.70
C LEU A 21 3.60 2.22 9.30
N CYS A 22 3.44 3.54 9.16
CA CYS A 22 3.13 4.23 7.91
C CYS A 22 4.10 3.96 6.76
N LEU A 23 5.34 3.53 7.05
CA LEU A 23 6.30 3.13 6.02
C LEU A 23 5.85 1.88 5.25
N TYR A 24 5.05 1.01 5.86
CA TYR A 24 4.38 -0.08 5.13
C TYR A 24 3.51 0.47 4.00
N HIS A 25 2.69 1.48 4.31
CA HIS A 25 1.82 2.14 3.33
C HIS A 25 2.61 2.88 2.24
N ALA A 26 3.81 3.40 2.55
CA ALA A 26 4.70 3.97 1.54
C ALA A 26 5.15 2.92 0.52
N GLY A 27 5.48 1.71 0.98
CA GLY A 27 5.78 0.57 0.12
C GLY A 27 4.60 0.14 -0.75
N VAL A 28 3.40 0.11 -0.17
CA VAL A 28 2.16 -0.18 -0.91
C VAL A 28 1.93 0.86 -2.00
N ALA A 29 2.01 2.15 -1.65
CA ALA A 29 1.87 3.25 -2.60
C ALA A 29 2.89 3.17 -3.74
N ALA A 30 4.12 2.75 -3.43
CA ALA A 30 5.17 2.51 -4.42
C ALA A 30 4.81 1.44 -5.44
N ALA A 31 4.39 0.27 -4.98
CA ALA A 31 3.98 -0.81 -5.87
C ALA A 31 2.76 -0.44 -6.71
N ILE A 32 1.76 0.25 -6.14
CA ILE A 32 0.58 0.72 -6.88
C ILE A 32 0.99 1.70 -7.99
N LYS A 33 1.79 2.72 -7.67
CA LYS A 33 2.23 3.70 -8.67
C LYS A 33 3.03 3.08 -9.81
N GLU A 34 3.90 2.11 -9.49
CA GLU A 34 4.78 1.49 -10.46
C GLU A 34 4.02 0.49 -11.37
N TYR A 35 3.17 -0.36 -10.77
CA TYR A 35 2.62 -1.52 -11.49
C TYR A 35 1.11 -1.48 -11.72
N ALA A 36 0.38 -0.55 -11.09
CA ALA A 36 -1.07 -0.44 -11.21
C ALA A 36 -1.57 1.02 -11.08
N PRO A 37 -0.98 1.99 -11.82
CA PRO A 37 -1.31 3.41 -11.68
C PRO A 37 -2.80 3.72 -11.96
N GLU A 38 -3.50 2.86 -12.70
CA GLU A 38 -4.94 2.97 -12.96
C GLU A 38 -5.81 2.94 -11.69
N LEU A 39 -5.35 2.26 -10.63
CA LEU A 39 -6.03 2.23 -9.32
C LEU A 39 -6.13 3.63 -8.69
N MET A 40 -5.26 4.55 -9.10
CA MET A 40 -5.22 5.91 -8.58
C MET A 40 -5.99 6.91 -9.42
N GLN A 41 -6.53 6.55 -10.58
CA GLN A 41 -7.09 7.53 -11.52
C GLN A 41 -8.59 7.77 -11.30
N LYS A 42 -9.36 6.73 -11.00
CA LYS A 42 -10.83 6.81 -10.99
C LYS A 42 -11.47 6.44 -9.66
N GLY A 43 -10.87 5.51 -8.92
CA GLY A 43 -11.39 5.05 -7.64
C GLY A 43 -11.39 6.12 -6.55
N THR A 44 -12.29 5.93 -5.59
CA THR A 44 -12.21 6.54 -4.27
C THR A 44 -11.04 5.93 -3.50
N ILE A 45 -10.28 6.78 -2.82
CA ILE A 45 -9.22 6.38 -1.91
C ILE A 45 -9.60 6.86 -0.52
N SER A 46 -9.72 5.95 0.42
CA SER A 46 -10.10 6.23 1.80
C SER A 46 -8.96 5.90 2.76
N GLY A 47 -8.99 6.51 3.94
CA GLY A 47 -8.08 6.15 5.00
C GLY A 47 -8.37 6.80 6.34
N ALA A 48 -7.77 6.23 7.38
CA ALA A 48 -7.74 6.79 8.73
C ALA A 48 -6.28 7.05 9.13
N SER A 49 -6.02 8.06 9.96
CA SER A 49 -4.70 8.35 10.52
C SER A 49 -3.60 8.41 9.45
N ALA A 50 -2.47 7.74 9.66
CA ALA A 50 -1.40 7.62 8.67
C ALA A 50 -1.89 7.12 7.28
N GLY A 51 -2.93 6.28 7.23
CA GLY A 51 -3.55 5.86 5.99
C GLY A 51 -4.20 7.01 5.21
N ALA A 52 -4.77 8.01 5.91
CA ALA A 52 -5.32 9.21 5.29
C ALA A 52 -4.24 10.10 4.64
N ILE A 53 -3.03 10.15 5.24
CA ILE A 53 -1.88 10.86 4.67
C ILE A 53 -1.47 10.22 3.34
N VAL A 54 -1.33 8.88 3.32
CA VAL A 54 -0.95 8.16 2.10
C VAL A 54 -2.05 8.23 1.05
N ALA A 55 -3.32 8.10 1.46
CA ALA A 55 -4.46 8.27 0.57
C ALA A 55 -4.46 9.64 -0.10
N ALA A 56 -4.26 10.72 0.66
CA ALA A 56 -4.14 12.06 0.12
C ALA A 56 -2.95 12.19 -0.84
N GLY A 57 -1.79 11.62 -0.49
CA GLY A 57 -0.60 11.59 -1.35
C GLY A 57 -0.84 10.88 -2.68
N LEU A 58 -1.59 9.77 -2.68
CA LEU A 58 -1.96 9.04 -3.90
C LEU A 58 -2.95 9.84 -4.76
N VAL A 59 -4.01 10.40 -4.17
CA VAL A 59 -4.98 11.25 -4.91
C VAL A 59 -4.31 12.48 -5.53
N THR A 60 -3.35 13.06 -4.82
CA THR A 60 -2.62 14.27 -5.23
C THR A 60 -1.35 13.97 -6.04
N ASP A 61 -1.07 12.69 -6.31
CA ASP A 61 0.10 12.23 -7.07
C ASP A 61 1.44 12.80 -6.54
N VAL A 62 1.54 12.98 -5.22
CA VAL A 62 2.79 13.41 -4.57
C VAL A 62 3.87 12.36 -4.83
N CYS A 63 5.10 12.81 -5.03
CA CYS A 63 6.23 11.93 -5.27
C CYS A 63 6.45 11.02 -4.05
N ILE A 64 6.51 9.71 -4.28
CA ILE A 64 6.63 8.73 -3.18
C ILE A 64 7.92 8.92 -2.42
N SER A 65 9.05 9.20 -3.10
CA SER A 65 10.32 9.41 -2.41
C SER A 65 10.29 10.62 -1.49
N GLN A 66 9.59 11.70 -1.88
CA GLN A 66 9.37 12.85 -1.01
C GLN A 66 8.52 12.47 0.21
N ALA A 67 7.41 11.76 -0.02
CA ALA A 67 6.56 11.27 1.07
C ALA A 67 7.30 10.32 2.03
N THR A 68 8.11 9.39 1.51
CA THR A 68 8.94 8.50 2.31
C THR A 68 10.00 9.27 3.09
N SER A 69 10.68 10.23 2.47
CA SER A 69 11.67 11.09 3.14
C SER A 69 11.05 11.85 4.31
N THR A 70 9.86 12.42 4.11
CA THR A 70 9.06 13.06 5.17
C THR A 70 8.76 12.11 6.31
N MET A 71 8.28 10.90 6.03
CA MET A 71 7.98 9.91 7.07
C MET A 71 9.24 9.56 7.88
N LEU A 72 10.37 9.34 7.20
CA LEU A 72 11.65 9.07 7.85
C LEU A 72 12.14 10.24 8.70
N ARG A 73 11.93 11.49 8.24
CA ARG A 73 12.23 12.69 9.02
C ARG A 73 11.40 12.70 10.31
N ILE A 74 10.09 12.44 10.23
CA ILE A 74 9.21 12.39 11.40
C ILE A 74 9.64 11.30 12.38
N VAL A 75 9.97 10.10 11.89
CA VAL A 75 10.50 9.00 12.73
C VAL A 75 11.79 9.44 13.43
N ARG A 76 12.74 10.04 12.69
CA ARG A 76 14.03 10.47 13.24
C ARG A 76 13.85 11.53 14.34
N GLU A 77 13.03 12.56 14.11
CA GLU A 77 12.77 13.60 15.12
C GLU A 77 12.02 13.04 16.34
N ALA A 78 11.11 12.08 16.13
CA ALA A 78 10.46 11.39 17.23
C ALA A 78 11.45 10.56 18.08
N ARG A 79 12.51 10.02 17.47
CA ARG A 79 13.57 9.25 18.17
C ARG A 79 14.58 10.13 18.89
N SER A 80 14.86 11.33 18.40
CA SER A 80 15.85 12.25 18.99
C SER A 80 15.37 12.85 20.32
N SER A 81 14.06 12.78 20.60
CA SER A 81 13.45 13.27 21.83
C SER A 81 13.60 12.27 22.98
N SER A 82 14.02 12.74 24.16
CA SER A 82 14.30 11.89 25.34
C SER A 82 13.10 11.13 25.91
N LEU A 83 11.88 11.59 25.65
CA LEU A 83 10.62 10.91 25.97
C LEU A 83 9.90 10.41 24.70
N GLY A 84 10.57 10.35 23.56
CA GLY A 84 9.96 9.99 22.28
C GLY A 84 8.81 10.93 21.89
N VAL A 85 7.72 10.35 21.38
CA VAL A 85 6.55 11.12 20.92
C VAL A 85 5.74 11.83 22.00
N ILE A 86 5.88 11.42 23.26
CA ILE A 86 5.19 12.07 24.39
C ILE A 86 6.03 13.23 24.97
N SER A 87 7.18 13.53 24.37
CA SER A 87 8.02 14.64 24.78
C SER A 87 7.25 15.96 24.65
N PRO A 88 7.15 16.77 25.71
CA PRO A 88 6.45 18.06 25.64
C PRO A 88 7.13 19.06 24.69
N ASN A 89 8.38 18.80 24.30
CA ASN A 89 9.14 19.62 23.36
C ASN A 89 9.01 19.12 21.90
N PHE A 90 8.29 18.02 21.65
CA PHE A 90 8.10 17.46 20.31
C PHE A 90 6.67 17.67 19.83
N ASP A 91 6.47 18.67 18.97
CA ASP A 91 5.19 18.90 18.30
C ASP A 91 5.06 18.00 17.06
N LEU A 92 4.69 16.74 17.29
CA LEU A 92 4.47 15.76 16.22
C LEU A 92 3.48 16.27 15.17
N MET A 93 2.38 16.87 15.60
CA MET A 93 1.33 17.33 14.68
C MET A 93 1.73 18.59 13.93
N GLY A 94 2.49 19.48 14.55
CA GLY A 94 3.12 20.62 13.87
C GLY A 94 4.04 20.15 12.74
N LEU A 95 4.91 19.17 13.01
CA LEU A 95 5.81 18.60 12.01
C LEU A 95 5.04 17.90 10.87
N VAL A 96 4.04 17.08 11.18
CA VAL A 96 3.19 16.43 10.17
C VAL A 96 2.50 17.47 9.29
N LYS A 97 1.93 18.53 9.88
CA LYS A 97 1.28 19.62 9.14
C LYS A 97 2.26 20.38 8.23
N GLU A 98 3.46 20.68 8.73
CA GLU A 98 4.51 21.36 7.95
C GLU A 98 4.87 20.54 6.72
N GLU A 99 5.11 19.24 6.90
CA GLU A 99 5.53 18.36 5.82
C GLU A 99 4.41 18.13 4.79
N ILE A 100 3.16 17.93 5.23
CA ILE A 100 2.03 17.82 4.30
C ILE A 100 1.91 19.11 3.46
N ARG A 101 1.95 20.28 4.10
CA ARG A 101 1.86 21.58 3.40
C ARG A 101 3.01 21.80 2.42
N ARG A 102 4.21 21.29 2.73
CA ARG A 102 5.39 21.44 1.86
C ARG A 102 5.21 20.75 0.50
N TYR A 103 4.53 19.60 0.47
CA TYR A 103 4.46 18.77 -0.74
C TYR A 103 3.08 18.73 -1.40
N LEU A 104 2.02 19.20 -0.73
CA LEU A 104 0.71 19.28 -1.36
C LEU A 104 0.70 20.29 -2.53
N PRO A 105 0.18 19.90 -3.71
CA PRO A 105 0.00 20.85 -4.81
C PRO A 105 -1.06 21.90 -4.46
N PRO A 106 -1.02 23.09 -5.10
CA PRO A 106 -1.97 24.19 -4.80
C PRO A 106 -3.46 23.82 -5.00
N ASP A 107 -3.76 22.85 -5.86
CA ASP A 107 -5.09 22.37 -6.19
C ASP A 107 -5.47 21.05 -5.47
N ALA A 108 -4.68 20.62 -4.48
CA ALA A 108 -4.89 19.34 -3.79
C ALA A 108 -6.30 19.18 -3.22
N TYR A 109 -6.85 20.22 -2.59
CA TYR A 109 -8.21 20.21 -2.05
C TYR A 109 -9.27 19.89 -3.11
N ILE A 110 -9.12 20.41 -4.34
CA ILE A 110 -10.04 20.16 -5.45
C ILE A 110 -9.98 18.69 -5.85
N ARG A 111 -8.75 18.16 -5.98
CA ARG A 111 -8.51 16.75 -6.35
C ARG A 111 -9.06 15.79 -5.29
N CYS A 112 -8.99 16.17 -4.02
CA CYS A 112 -9.45 15.37 -2.89
C CYS A 112 -10.97 15.41 -2.67
N SER A 113 -11.66 16.53 -2.91
CA SER A 113 -13.07 16.76 -2.51
C SER A 113 -14.15 15.88 -3.18
N ALA A 114 -13.76 14.92 -4.03
CA ALA A 114 -14.67 13.91 -4.58
C ALA A 114 -14.09 12.50 -4.52
N ARG A 115 -12.83 12.36 -4.13
CA ARG A 115 -12.05 11.13 -4.31
C ARG A 115 -11.40 10.64 -3.03
N LEU A 116 -11.09 11.56 -2.11
CA LEU A 116 -10.50 11.24 -0.82
C LEU A 116 -11.60 11.14 0.24
N LYS A 117 -11.58 10.07 1.02
CA LYS A 117 -12.46 9.88 2.19
C LYS A 117 -11.62 9.72 3.44
N ILE A 118 -11.68 10.70 4.34
CA ILE A 118 -10.90 10.70 5.58
C ILE A 118 -11.81 10.29 6.73
N SER A 119 -11.50 9.17 7.37
CA SER A 119 -12.18 8.74 8.60
C SER A 119 -11.71 9.57 9.79
N VAL A 120 -12.65 10.15 10.55
CA VAL A 120 -12.38 10.86 11.80
C VAL A 120 -13.38 10.45 12.88
N THR A 121 -12.95 10.48 14.13
CA THR A 121 -13.84 10.20 15.27
C THR A 121 -14.28 11.50 15.92
N ARG A 122 -15.57 11.79 15.91
CA ARG A 122 -16.11 13.02 16.51
C ARG A 122 -16.00 12.97 18.03
N TRP A 123 -15.40 14.00 18.62
CA TRP A 123 -15.08 13.95 20.05
C TRP A 123 -16.30 13.89 20.96
N SER A 124 -17.40 14.56 20.59
CA SER A 124 -18.58 14.76 21.44
C SER A 124 -19.39 13.50 21.68
N ASP A 125 -19.56 12.66 20.64
CA ASP A 125 -20.42 11.48 20.67
C ASP A 125 -19.69 10.19 20.25
N LYS A 126 -18.39 10.28 19.97
CA LYS A 126 -17.50 9.18 19.54
C LYS A 126 -17.93 8.52 18.23
N LYS A 127 -18.82 9.15 17.47
CA LYS A 127 -19.27 8.61 16.18
C LYS A 127 -18.23 8.87 15.10
N ASN A 128 -18.10 7.91 14.20
CA ASN A 128 -17.33 8.10 12.98
C ASN A 128 -17.98 9.17 12.08
N VAL A 129 -17.14 9.94 11.39
CA VAL A 129 -17.52 10.86 10.32
C VAL A 129 -16.51 10.70 9.20
N ILE A 130 -17.00 10.62 7.96
CA ILE A 130 -16.16 10.64 6.77
C ILE A 130 -16.12 12.06 6.24
N LEU A 131 -14.92 12.65 6.19
CA LEU A 131 -14.68 13.93 5.53
C LEU A 131 -14.34 13.66 4.07
N GLU A 132 -15.10 14.24 3.15
CA GLU A 132 -14.97 13.99 1.72
C GLU A 132 -14.96 15.25 0.86
N ASP A 133 -15.09 16.45 1.46
CA ASP A 133 -15.10 17.74 0.78
C ASP A 133 -14.25 18.77 1.55
N PHE A 134 -13.51 19.60 0.81
CA PHE A 134 -12.54 20.56 1.33
C PHE A 134 -12.59 21.85 0.52
N ALA A 135 -12.74 23.01 1.17
CA ALA A 135 -12.83 24.30 0.49
C ALA A 135 -11.46 24.87 0.06
N ASN A 136 -10.37 24.40 0.66
CA ASN A 136 -8.99 24.81 0.38
C ASN A 136 -8.00 23.80 0.99
N ASN A 137 -6.70 23.97 0.72
CA ASN A 137 -5.66 23.07 1.24
C ASN A 137 -5.54 23.09 2.77
N ASP A 138 -5.88 24.19 3.44
CA ASP A 138 -5.86 24.23 4.91
C ASP A 138 -6.98 23.37 5.51
N GLU A 139 -8.19 23.39 4.93
CA GLU A 139 -9.25 22.45 5.34
C GLU A 139 -8.84 20.99 5.11
N LEU A 140 -8.19 20.68 3.99
CA LEU A 140 -7.66 19.34 3.72
C LEU A 140 -6.64 18.92 4.79
N VAL A 141 -5.69 19.80 5.11
CA VAL A 141 -4.68 19.56 6.15
C VAL A 141 -5.33 19.42 7.53
N ASP A 142 -6.34 20.21 7.86
CA ASP A 142 -7.08 20.11 9.13
C ASP A 142 -7.86 18.79 9.22
N GLY A 143 -8.45 18.31 8.12
CA GLY A 143 -9.11 17.02 8.04
C GLY A 143 -8.15 15.85 8.28
N ILE A 144 -6.99 15.86 7.61
CA ILE A 144 -5.93 14.86 7.84
C ILE A 144 -5.42 14.95 9.29
N THR A 145 -5.19 16.16 9.80
CA THR A 145 -4.75 16.39 11.19
C THR A 145 -5.73 15.78 12.19
N CYS A 146 -7.03 16.03 12.00
CA CYS A 146 -8.08 15.45 12.82
C CYS A 146 -8.01 13.92 12.81
N SER A 147 -7.79 13.33 11.64
CA SER A 147 -7.69 11.88 11.46
C SER A 147 -6.44 11.25 12.09
N CYS A 148 -5.37 12.02 12.28
CA CYS A 148 -4.12 11.55 12.89
C CYS A 148 -3.99 11.87 14.39
N PHE A 149 -4.92 12.64 14.97
CA PHE A 149 -4.73 13.17 16.31
C PHE A 149 -5.11 12.16 17.39
N ILE A 150 -4.10 11.58 18.05
CA ILE A 150 -4.26 10.68 19.19
C ILE A 150 -4.14 11.49 20.50
N PRO A 151 -5.21 11.66 21.29
CA PRO A 151 -5.16 12.42 22.53
C PRO A 151 -4.12 11.90 23.51
N GLY A 152 -3.33 12.81 24.11
CA GLY A 152 -2.27 12.48 25.05
C GLY A 152 -0.93 12.11 24.39
N VAL A 153 -0.92 11.63 23.15
CA VAL A 153 0.29 11.42 22.35
C VAL A 153 0.60 12.66 21.53
N CYS A 154 -0.37 13.14 20.75
CA CYS A 154 -0.24 14.29 19.88
C CYS A 154 -0.42 15.65 20.61
N GLY A 155 -0.80 15.60 21.89
CA GLY A 155 -1.10 16.78 22.70
C GLY A 155 -2.48 16.72 23.36
N VAL A 156 -2.86 17.82 24.00
CA VAL A 156 -4.12 17.95 24.77
C VAL A 156 -5.18 18.85 24.11
N ILE A 157 -4.76 19.72 23.18
CA ILE A 157 -5.67 20.60 22.46
C ILE A 157 -6.14 19.86 21.21
N LEU A 158 -7.42 19.48 21.19
CA LEU A 158 -8.01 18.76 20.06
C LEU A 158 -8.10 19.66 18.81
N PRO A 159 -7.70 19.16 17.63
CA PRO A 159 -7.89 19.88 16.39
C PRO A 159 -9.38 19.97 16.03
N THR A 160 -9.68 20.90 15.14
CA THR A 160 -11.04 21.13 14.67
C THR A 160 -11.10 21.10 13.16
N PHE A 161 -12.18 20.54 12.62
CA PHE A 161 -12.56 20.70 11.23
C PHE A 161 -13.93 21.39 11.19
N ARG A 162 -14.02 22.54 10.52
CA ARG A 162 -15.23 23.39 10.45
C ARG A 162 -15.86 23.66 11.84
N GLY A 163 -15.01 23.94 12.83
CA GLY A 163 -15.42 24.25 14.22
C GLY A 163 -15.80 23.05 15.08
N VAL A 164 -15.83 21.83 14.54
CA VAL A 164 -16.14 20.59 15.29
C VAL A 164 -14.83 19.90 15.66
N ARG A 165 -14.75 19.40 16.91
CA ARG A 165 -13.57 18.69 17.43
C ARG A 165 -13.58 17.22 17.04
N TYR A 166 -12.45 16.75 16.55
CA TYR A 166 -12.25 15.37 16.13
C TYR A 166 -10.95 14.81 16.70
N VAL A 167 -10.87 13.49 16.74
CA VAL A 167 -9.69 12.70 17.05
C VAL A 167 -9.52 11.59 16.01
N ASP A 168 -8.44 10.84 16.14
CA ASP A 168 -8.03 9.82 15.18
C ASP A 168 -9.19 8.93 14.72
N GLY A 169 -9.30 8.73 13.40
CA GLY A 169 -10.35 7.91 12.79
C GLY A 169 -10.33 6.46 13.27
N GLY A 170 -9.15 5.96 13.62
CA GLY A 170 -8.93 4.62 14.14
C GLY A 170 -9.68 4.28 15.42
N PHE A 171 -10.16 5.28 16.16
CA PHE A 171 -11.00 5.08 17.35
C PHE A 171 -12.45 4.70 17.02
N SER A 172 -12.92 4.89 15.79
CA SER A 172 -14.31 4.56 15.39
C SER A 172 -14.42 3.77 14.09
N ASP A 173 -13.59 4.06 13.09
CA ASP A 173 -13.48 3.29 11.84
C ASP A 173 -12.05 3.44 11.29
N ASN A 174 -11.22 2.44 11.54
CA ASN A 174 -9.80 2.47 11.21
C ASN A 174 -9.52 2.10 9.75
N LEU A 175 -10.45 1.40 9.09
CA LEU A 175 -10.31 0.95 7.72
C LEU A 175 -11.64 1.22 6.97
N PRO A 176 -11.92 2.48 6.61
CA PRO A 176 -13.21 2.87 6.06
C PRO A 176 -13.46 2.26 4.69
N LEU A 177 -14.52 1.48 4.55
CA LEU A 177 -14.94 0.87 3.29
C LEU A 177 -15.89 1.78 2.53
N PHE A 178 -15.76 1.85 1.21
CA PHE A 178 -16.68 2.62 0.37
C PHE A 178 -17.79 1.73 -0.23
N ASP A 179 -17.40 0.62 -0.83
CA ASP A 179 -18.27 -0.38 -1.44
C ASP A 179 -17.57 -1.75 -1.52
N ASP A 180 -18.25 -2.75 -2.10
CA ASP A 180 -17.73 -4.11 -2.29
C ASP A 180 -16.53 -4.20 -3.26
N HIS A 181 -16.16 -3.10 -3.92
CA HIS A 181 -15.01 -2.99 -4.82
C HIS A 181 -13.79 -2.36 -4.13
N THR A 182 -13.85 -2.16 -2.82
CA THR A 182 -12.76 -1.56 -2.04
C THR A 182 -11.69 -2.58 -1.69
N VAL A 183 -10.49 -2.39 -2.23
CA VAL A 183 -9.27 -3.12 -1.85
C VAL A 183 -8.75 -2.56 -0.53
N THR A 184 -8.57 -3.44 0.44
CA THR A 184 -8.18 -3.09 1.81
C THR A 184 -6.69 -3.25 2.04
N VAL A 185 -6.08 -2.26 2.69
CA VAL A 185 -4.64 -2.22 2.99
C VAL A 185 -4.43 -2.05 4.48
N SER A 186 -3.71 -2.99 5.09
CA SER A 186 -3.41 -2.99 6.52
C SER A 186 -1.98 -3.50 6.77
N PRO A 187 -1.18 -2.84 7.62
CA PRO A 187 0.13 -3.37 8.01
C PRO A 187 0.01 -4.53 9.02
N PHE A 188 -1.19 -4.88 9.49
CA PHE A 188 -1.42 -6.01 10.39
C PHE A 188 -1.77 -7.26 9.59
N SER A 189 -1.19 -8.40 9.96
CA SER A 189 -1.60 -9.69 9.38
C SER A 189 -3.04 -9.98 9.75
N GLY A 190 -3.87 -10.34 8.77
CA GLY A 190 -5.32 -10.45 8.93
C GLY A 190 -5.99 -10.88 7.64
N GLU A 191 -7.22 -10.41 7.49
CA GLU A 191 -8.09 -10.69 6.34
C GLU A 191 -8.16 -9.52 5.34
N SER A 192 -7.26 -8.53 5.44
CA SER A 192 -7.15 -7.47 4.44
C SER A 192 -6.52 -7.98 3.14
N ASP A 193 -6.88 -7.39 2.01
CA ASP A 193 -6.43 -7.81 0.68
C ASP A 193 -4.90 -7.66 0.51
N ILE A 194 -4.38 -6.53 1.02
CA ILE A 194 -2.95 -6.23 1.09
C ILE A 194 -2.55 -6.12 2.56
N CYS A 195 -1.96 -7.20 3.06
CA CYS A 195 -1.38 -7.26 4.40
C CYS A 195 -0.24 -8.29 4.50
N PRO A 196 0.56 -8.26 5.58
CA PRO A 196 1.52 -9.33 5.87
C PRO A 196 0.82 -10.67 6.05
N LEU A 197 1.43 -11.77 5.58
CA LEU A 197 0.82 -13.11 5.71
C LEU A 197 1.19 -13.82 7.02
N ASP A 198 2.33 -13.49 7.63
CA ASP A 198 2.84 -14.11 8.86
C ASP A 198 2.64 -15.64 8.90
N TYR A 199 3.16 -16.35 7.88
CA TYR A 199 2.96 -17.81 7.68
C TYR A 199 3.29 -18.69 8.89
N GLU A 200 4.16 -18.20 9.78
CA GLU A 200 4.62 -18.93 10.97
C GLU A 200 3.67 -18.80 12.16
N SER A 201 2.70 -17.88 12.11
CA SER A 201 1.79 -17.58 13.21
C SER A 201 0.42 -18.19 12.93
N ALA A 202 0.27 -19.48 13.24
CA ALA A 202 -1.02 -20.19 13.19
C ALA A 202 -1.98 -19.74 14.31
N GLY A 203 -2.30 -18.45 14.36
CA GLY A 203 -3.37 -17.93 15.18
C GLY A 203 -4.70 -18.35 14.58
N PHE A 204 -5.44 -19.26 15.24
CA PHE A 204 -6.77 -19.72 14.80
C PHE A 204 -7.89 -18.70 15.11
N PHE A 205 -7.55 -17.50 15.59
CA PHE A 205 -8.49 -16.49 16.03
C PHE A 205 -8.15 -15.12 15.42
N ASP A 206 -9.15 -14.56 14.75
CA ASP A 206 -9.11 -13.20 14.19
C ASP A 206 -9.81 -12.23 15.15
N MET A 207 -9.19 -11.08 15.35
CA MET A 207 -9.79 -9.95 16.06
C MET A 207 -10.08 -8.85 15.03
N THR A 208 -11.32 -8.39 14.97
CA THR A 208 -11.68 -7.20 14.19
C THR A 208 -11.85 -6.02 15.13
N TYR A 209 -11.06 -4.96 14.94
CA TYR A 209 -11.18 -3.71 15.68
C TYR A 209 -11.43 -2.56 14.70
N ASN A 210 -12.58 -1.88 14.85
CA ASN A 210 -12.97 -0.73 14.01
C ASN A 210 -12.72 -0.99 12.52
N ASN A 211 -13.27 -2.10 12.03
CA ASN A 211 -13.16 -2.57 10.65
C ASN A 211 -11.75 -3.00 10.18
N THR A 212 -10.76 -3.05 11.05
CA THR A 212 -9.44 -3.64 10.76
C THR A 212 -9.35 -5.05 11.31
N SER A 213 -9.11 -6.04 10.43
CA SER A 213 -8.86 -7.43 10.82
C SER A 213 -7.40 -7.63 11.23
N MET A 214 -7.18 -8.28 12.37
CA MET A 214 -5.87 -8.60 12.90
C MET A 214 -5.87 -10.02 13.50
N ARG A 215 -4.96 -10.88 13.05
CA ARG A 215 -4.74 -12.19 13.66
C ARG A 215 -4.14 -12.04 15.05
N PHE A 216 -4.54 -12.90 15.99
CA PHE A 216 -3.92 -12.94 17.31
C PHE A 216 -2.53 -13.61 17.25
N THR A 217 -1.51 -12.81 16.99
CA THR A 217 -0.12 -13.27 16.82
C THR A 217 0.85 -12.38 17.57
N THR A 218 1.99 -12.95 17.97
CA THR A 218 3.07 -12.17 18.61
C THR A 218 3.55 -11.04 17.69
N MET A 219 3.57 -11.27 16.38
CA MET A 219 3.96 -10.26 15.39
C MET A 219 2.97 -9.09 15.35
N ASN A 220 1.66 -9.34 15.35
CA ASN A 220 0.68 -8.26 15.43
C ASN A 220 0.71 -7.54 16.77
N PHE A 221 1.02 -8.23 17.87
CA PHE A 221 1.23 -7.57 19.15
C PHE A 221 2.44 -6.61 19.10
N PHE A 222 3.56 -7.01 18.49
CA PHE A 222 4.69 -6.10 18.26
C PHE A 222 4.30 -4.92 17.36
N ARG A 223 3.51 -5.15 16.30
CA ARG A 223 3.01 -4.07 15.43
C ARG A 223 2.13 -3.09 16.20
N LEU A 224 1.23 -3.57 17.07
CA LEU A 224 0.37 -2.72 17.90
C LEU A 224 1.19 -1.79 18.80
N ILE A 225 2.26 -2.30 19.42
CA ILE A 225 3.19 -1.50 20.22
C ILE A 225 3.93 -0.48 19.32
N ALA A 226 4.34 -0.91 18.14
CA ALA A 226 5.08 -0.09 17.17
C ALA A 226 4.26 1.05 16.56
N ILE A 227 2.92 1.08 16.70
CA ILE A 227 2.09 2.22 16.28
C ILE A 227 2.58 3.53 16.92
N LEU A 228 2.94 3.48 18.20
CA LEU A 228 3.32 4.66 19.01
C LEU A 228 4.83 4.75 19.29
N MET A 229 5.58 3.71 18.94
CA MET A 229 7.02 3.63 19.18
C MET A 229 7.76 3.90 17.86
N PRO A 230 8.57 4.96 17.76
CA PRO A 230 9.22 5.29 16.50
C PRO A 230 10.28 4.21 16.15
N PRO A 231 10.13 3.51 15.02
CA PRO A 231 10.94 2.35 14.61
C PRO A 231 12.38 2.73 14.29
N SER A 232 13.29 1.76 14.25
CA SER A 232 14.64 1.99 13.70
C SER A 232 14.58 2.24 12.18
N LEU A 233 15.61 2.85 11.60
CA LEU A 233 15.67 3.02 10.15
C LEU A 233 15.71 1.68 9.41
N GLU A 234 16.38 0.67 9.97
CA GLU A 234 16.37 -0.70 9.44
C GLU A 234 14.95 -1.28 9.40
N ASP A 235 14.18 -1.11 10.48
CA ASP A 235 12.79 -1.56 10.55
C ASP A 235 11.90 -0.77 9.58
N CYS A 236 12.16 0.53 9.39
CA CYS A 236 11.47 1.35 8.38
C CYS A 236 11.67 0.77 6.98
N THR A 237 12.90 0.41 6.62
CA THR A 237 13.22 -0.21 5.33
C THR A 237 12.49 -1.54 5.17
N LYS A 238 12.53 -2.41 6.19
CA LYS A 238 11.83 -3.71 6.17
C LYS A 238 10.33 -3.55 6.00
N MET A 239 9.71 -2.60 6.71
CA MET A 239 8.28 -2.32 6.60
C MET A 239 7.91 -1.85 5.20
N CYS A 240 8.69 -0.93 4.63
CA CYS A 240 8.45 -0.43 3.27
C CYS A 240 8.59 -1.53 2.22
N LEU A 241 9.65 -2.34 2.30
CA LEU A 241 9.83 -3.47 1.40
C LEU A 241 8.70 -4.51 1.53
N GLN A 242 8.25 -4.79 2.76
CA GLN A 242 7.15 -5.72 3.01
C GLN A 242 5.85 -5.22 2.37
N GLY A 243 5.50 -3.95 2.55
CA GLY A 243 4.30 -3.36 1.94
C GLY A 243 4.33 -3.38 0.42
N PHE A 244 5.50 -3.11 -0.16
CA PHE A 244 5.71 -3.25 -1.60
C PHE A 244 5.51 -4.70 -2.07
N SER A 245 6.14 -5.67 -1.42
CA SER A 245 6.05 -7.08 -1.79
C SER A 245 4.62 -7.64 -1.65
N ASP A 246 3.92 -7.30 -0.57
CA ASP A 246 2.53 -7.74 -0.35
C ASP A 246 1.60 -7.19 -1.42
N THR A 247 1.85 -5.97 -1.89
CA THR A 247 1.09 -5.33 -2.97
C THR A 247 1.37 -6.00 -4.30
N VAL A 248 2.64 -6.26 -4.66
CA VAL A 248 2.97 -6.97 -5.91
C VAL A 248 2.32 -8.35 -5.94
N ARG A 249 2.28 -9.05 -4.80
CA ARG A 249 1.56 -10.32 -4.65
C ARG A 249 0.06 -10.15 -4.95
N PHE A 250 -0.58 -9.15 -4.34
CA PHE A 250 -2.00 -8.85 -4.60
C PHE A 250 -2.25 -8.55 -6.08
N LEU A 251 -1.44 -7.68 -6.69
CA LEU A 251 -1.56 -7.30 -8.10
C LEU A 251 -1.35 -8.50 -9.03
N THR A 252 -0.41 -9.39 -8.69
CA THR A 252 -0.18 -10.63 -9.45
C THR A 252 -1.41 -11.55 -9.41
N ARG A 253 -1.98 -11.78 -8.23
CA ARG A 253 -3.18 -12.62 -8.05
C ARG A 253 -4.42 -12.06 -8.76
N ASN A 254 -4.44 -10.75 -9.02
CA ASN A 254 -5.52 -10.06 -9.73
C ASN A 254 -5.19 -9.80 -11.22
N ASN A 255 -4.14 -10.42 -11.76
CA ASN A 255 -3.72 -10.28 -13.17
C ASN A 255 -3.40 -8.84 -13.59
N MET A 256 -2.92 -8.01 -12.67
CA MET A 256 -2.54 -6.61 -12.94
C MET A 256 -1.05 -6.45 -13.20
N THR A 257 -0.22 -7.37 -12.69
CA THR A 257 1.23 -7.40 -12.96
C THR A 257 1.75 -8.83 -12.92
N THR A 258 3.02 -9.03 -13.31
CA THR A 258 3.71 -10.32 -13.15
C THR A 258 4.37 -10.43 -11.78
N CYS A 259 4.64 -11.65 -11.32
CA CYS A 259 5.29 -11.84 -10.01
C CYS A 259 6.70 -11.23 -9.95
N ILE A 260 7.19 -10.98 -8.73
CA ILE A 260 8.52 -10.40 -8.44
C ILE A 260 9.63 -11.07 -9.25
N LYS A 261 9.67 -12.42 -9.28
CA LYS A 261 10.68 -13.18 -10.02
C LYS A 261 10.65 -12.90 -11.52
N CYS A 262 9.45 -12.83 -12.11
CA CYS A 262 9.30 -12.50 -13.53
C CYS A 262 9.72 -11.06 -13.82
N LEU A 263 9.35 -10.12 -12.95
CA LEU A 263 9.77 -8.72 -13.05
C LEU A 263 11.30 -8.60 -12.99
N THR A 264 11.96 -9.31 -12.07
CA THR A 264 13.43 -9.34 -11.97
C THR A 264 14.11 -9.85 -13.24
N ILE A 265 13.54 -10.87 -13.89
CA ILE A 265 14.08 -11.38 -15.15
C ILE A 265 13.91 -10.33 -16.26
N GLN A 266 12.75 -9.67 -16.32
CA GLN A 266 12.48 -8.63 -17.32
C GLN A 266 13.40 -7.43 -17.18
N THR A 267 13.63 -6.94 -15.96
CA THR A 267 14.56 -5.83 -15.72
C THR A 267 15.98 -6.18 -16.14
N ASN A 268 16.47 -7.38 -15.77
CA ASN A 268 17.80 -7.85 -16.18
C ASN A 268 17.95 -8.08 -17.70
N MET A 269 16.86 -8.39 -18.41
CA MET A 269 16.85 -8.56 -19.87
C MET A 269 16.72 -7.22 -20.61
N GLY A 270 16.06 -6.22 -20.01
CA GLY A 270 15.87 -4.88 -20.57
C GLY A 270 17.17 -4.08 -20.74
N ASP A 271 18.17 -4.36 -19.90
CA ASP A 271 19.52 -3.77 -20.01
C ASP A 271 20.40 -4.43 -21.09
N ALA A 272 19.91 -5.50 -21.76
CA ALA A 272 20.70 -6.31 -22.69
C ALA A 272 20.39 -6.12 -24.19
N VAL A 273 19.53 -5.16 -24.58
CA VAL A 273 19.17 -4.97 -26.00
C VAL A 273 19.48 -3.54 -26.47
N PRO A 274 20.47 -3.32 -27.35
CA PRO A 274 20.58 -2.07 -28.09
C PRO A 274 19.41 -1.98 -29.08
N ASN A 275 18.70 -0.84 -29.08
CA ASN A 275 17.60 -0.57 -30.01
C ASN A 275 17.99 -0.95 -31.46
N PRO A 276 17.20 -1.78 -32.16
CA PRO A 276 17.42 -2.00 -33.58
C PRO A 276 17.03 -0.73 -34.36
N PRO A 277 17.75 -0.37 -35.43
CA PRO A 277 17.44 0.81 -36.22
C PRO A 277 16.11 0.64 -36.96
N PRO A 278 15.40 1.74 -37.29
CA PRO A 278 14.11 1.66 -37.96
C PRO A 278 14.29 1.09 -39.38
N SER A 279 13.62 -0.02 -39.67
CA SER A 279 13.67 -0.67 -40.99
C SER A 279 12.90 0.13 -42.03
N GLN A 280 13.59 0.50 -43.10
CA GLN A 280 12.99 1.04 -44.31
C GLN A 280 12.13 -0.02 -45.00
N ALA A 281 10.93 0.37 -45.39
CA ALA A 281 10.06 -0.40 -46.26
C ALA A 281 10.74 -0.64 -47.62
N SER A 282 10.82 -1.90 -48.05
CA SER A 282 10.96 -2.24 -49.47
C SER A 282 10.23 -3.54 -49.78
N MET A 283 9.37 -3.44 -50.79
CA MET A 283 8.69 -4.53 -51.48
C MET A 283 9.72 -5.46 -52.14
N VAL A 284 9.33 -6.72 -52.41
CA VAL A 284 9.29 -7.36 -53.76
C VAL A 284 9.05 -8.88 -53.67
N SER A 285 7.88 -9.26 -54.21
CA SER A 285 7.45 -10.45 -54.98
C SER A 285 8.02 -11.87 -54.82
N SER A 286 7.08 -12.80 -54.57
CA SER A 286 6.75 -14.07 -55.26
C SER A 286 7.83 -15.05 -55.76
N SER A 287 7.74 -16.30 -55.31
CA SER A 287 7.58 -17.48 -56.19
C SER A 287 7.10 -18.73 -55.41
N SER A 288 6.24 -19.49 -56.08
CA SER A 288 5.55 -20.73 -55.71
C SER A 288 6.44 -21.96 -55.47
N ASP A 289 6.08 -22.86 -54.53
CA ASP A 289 5.76 -24.26 -54.92
C ASP A 289 5.09 -25.14 -53.83
N THR A 290 4.03 -25.81 -54.27
CA THR A 290 3.41 -27.11 -53.93
C THR A 290 3.44 -27.76 -52.52
N SER A 291 2.22 -27.84 -51.96
CA SER A 291 1.50 -29.02 -51.42
C SER A 291 2.09 -29.92 -50.32
N ARG A 292 1.43 -29.90 -49.14
CA ARG A 292 0.99 -31.10 -48.37
C ARG A 292 -0.03 -30.67 -47.29
N PRO A 293 -1.14 -31.41 -47.08
CA PRO A 293 -2.19 -31.02 -46.12
C PRO A 293 -1.84 -31.43 -44.69
N PHE A 294 -1.84 -30.47 -43.77
CA PHE A 294 -1.69 -30.67 -42.33
C PHE A 294 -3.08 -30.88 -41.70
N SER A 295 -3.29 -32.03 -41.04
CA SER A 295 -4.47 -32.29 -40.19
C SER A 295 -4.15 -31.91 -38.74
N PRO A 296 -5.05 -31.27 -37.98
CA PRO A 296 -4.81 -30.90 -36.59
C PRO A 296 -5.17 -32.06 -35.64
N PRO A 297 -4.38 -32.36 -34.59
CA PRO A 297 -4.85 -33.23 -33.53
C PRO A 297 -5.69 -32.41 -32.53
N THR A 298 -7.01 -32.47 -32.71
CA THR A 298 -7.98 -32.21 -31.64
C THR A 298 -7.80 -33.24 -30.53
N ARG A 299 -7.44 -32.81 -29.32
CA ARG A 299 -7.58 -33.65 -28.12
C ARG A 299 -8.31 -32.88 -27.03
N SER A 300 -9.63 -32.92 -27.14
CA SER A 300 -10.55 -32.77 -26.02
C SER A 300 -10.22 -33.82 -24.96
N ARG A 301 -9.85 -33.40 -23.74
CA ARG A 301 -9.84 -34.28 -22.58
C ARG A 301 -11.01 -33.91 -21.68
N THR A 302 -12.10 -34.63 -21.90
CA THR A 302 -13.25 -34.76 -21.02
C THR A 302 -12.81 -35.31 -19.66
N ARG A 303 -13.34 -34.69 -18.62
CA ARG A 303 -13.17 -35.00 -17.20
C ARG A 303 -13.89 -36.31 -16.88
N SER A 304 -13.19 -37.31 -16.34
CA SER A 304 -13.81 -38.46 -15.67
C SER A 304 -13.40 -38.44 -14.21
N ALA A 305 -14.37 -38.16 -13.35
CA ALA A 305 -14.24 -38.25 -11.91
C ALA A 305 -14.36 -39.72 -11.49
N ASN A 306 -13.29 -40.28 -10.94
CA ASN A 306 -13.36 -41.49 -10.12
C ASN A 306 -12.94 -41.13 -8.70
N TYR A 307 -13.87 -41.32 -7.79
CA TYR A 307 -13.72 -41.09 -6.36
C TYR A 307 -13.39 -42.43 -5.70
N ASN A 308 -12.18 -42.57 -5.17
CA ASN A 308 -11.88 -43.44 -4.03
C ASN A 308 -10.42 -43.27 -3.58
N GLY A 309 -10.21 -43.27 -2.26
CA GLY A 309 -8.91 -43.55 -1.64
C GLY A 309 -8.23 -42.35 -0.99
N GLN A 310 -8.14 -42.41 0.35
CA GLN A 310 -7.42 -41.50 1.23
C GLN A 310 -5.98 -41.21 0.78
N GLY A 311 -5.56 -39.95 0.88
CA GLY A 311 -4.19 -39.52 0.60
C GLY A 311 -4.07 -37.99 0.51
N THR A 312 -3.65 -37.38 1.62
CA THR A 312 -2.96 -36.08 1.71
C THR A 312 -3.08 -35.10 0.52
N ARG A 313 -4.08 -34.19 0.58
CA ARG A 313 -4.08 -32.96 -0.23
C ARG A 313 -3.40 -31.82 0.53
N LYS A 314 -2.15 -31.52 0.18
CA LYS A 314 -1.62 -30.16 0.15
C LYS A 314 -1.12 -29.89 -1.26
N ARG A 315 -2.01 -29.45 -2.14
CA ARG A 315 -1.61 -28.68 -3.32
C ARG A 315 -1.52 -27.24 -2.83
N PHE A 316 -0.30 -26.73 -2.65
CA PHE A 316 -0.08 -25.29 -2.74
C PHE A 316 -0.30 -24.97 -4.22
N ASP A 317 -1.39 -24.29 -4.55
CA ASP A 317 -1.60 -23.76 -5.89
C ASP A 317 -0.52 -22.68 -6.12
N SER A 318 0.16 -22.74 -7.27
CA SER A 318 1.12 -21.70 -7.66
C SER A 318 0.43 -20.34 -7.75
N GLU A 319 1.06 -19.29 -7.25
CA GLU A 319 0.51 -17.93 -7.27
C GLU A 319 0.84 -17.16 -8.56
N CYS A 320 1.64 -17.73 -9.47
CA CYS A 320 2.01 -17.12 -10.73
C CYS A 320 1.81 -18.11 -11.88
N ASP A 321 0.78 -17.87 -12.69
CA ASP A 321 0.47 -18.68 -13.89
C ASP A 321 1.61 -18.67 -14.92
N THR A 322 2.45 -17.63 -14.93
CA THR A 322 3.56 -17.48 -15.88
C THR A 322 4.76 -18.37 -15.55
N CYS A 323 5.19 -18.42 -14.29
CA CYS A 323 6.40 -19.15 -13.89
C CYS A 323 6.13 -20.37 -13.01
N GLY A 324 4.88 -20.64 -12.64
CA GLY A 324 4.50 -21.79 -11.83
C GLY A 324 5.08 -21.78 -10.41
N ASP A 325 5.60 -20.63 -9.97
CA ASP A 325 6.30 -20.50 -8.70
C ASP A 325 5.34 -20.18 -7.55
N SER A 326 5.71 -20.62 -6.36
CA SER A 326 5.07 -20.31 -5.08
C SER A 326 6.04 -19.62 -4.13
N ASP A 327 7.33 -19.55 -4.46
CA ASP A 327 8.37 -19.14 -3.54
C ASP A 327 8.32 -17.65 -3.21
N HIS A 328 8.21 -17.41 -1.91
CA HIS A 328 8.00 -16.13 -1.29
C HIS A 328 9.30 -15.32 -1.23
N MET A 329 9.18 -14.02 -1.55
CA MET A 329 10.05 -12.94 -1.09
C MET A 329 11.52 -12.92 -1.56
N HIS A 330 12.04 -13.92 -2.27
CA HIS A 330 13.39 -13.83 -2.82
C HIS A 330 13.47 -12.74 -3.91
N ASN A 331 14.26 -11.70 -3.64
CA ASN A 331 14.62 -10.61 -4.56
C ASN A 331 13.61 -9.47 -4.73
N ALA A 332 12.68 -9.24 -3.78
CA ALA A 332 11.83 -8.04 -3.82
C ALA A 332 12.66 -6.74 -3.92
N ASP A 333 13.83 -6.71 -3.28
CA ASP A 333 14.79 -5.60 -3.35
C ASP A 333 15.27 -5.29 -4.78
N LEU A 334 15.33 -6.28 -5.69
CA LEU A 334 15.81 -6.08 -7.06
C LEU A 334 14.80 -5.36 -7.96
N VAL A 335 13.53 -5.36 -7.57
CA VAL A 335 12.45 -4.67 -8.29
C VAL A 335 11.88 -3.52 -7.47
N PHE A 336 12.38 -3.31 -6.25
CA PHE A 336 12.02 -2.18 -5.42
C PHE A 336 12.49 -0.87 -6.06
N PRO A 337 11.65 0.18 -6.14
CA PRO A 337 12.00 1.40 -6.86
C PRO A 337 13.29 2.04 -6.32
N SER A 338 14.29 2.16 -7.20
CA SER A 338 15.62 2.71 -6.83
C SER A 338 15.54 4.11 -6.22
N ILE A 339 14.52 4.90 -6.59
CA ILE A 339 14.30 6.23 -6.03
C ILE A 339 13.96 6.16 -4.53
N ILE A 340 13.25 5.13 -4.07
CA ILE A 340 12.91 4.93 -2.67
C ILE A 340 14.12 4.36 -1.92
N GLN A 341 14.85 3.43 -2.53
CA GLN A 341 16.08 2.90 -1.95
C GLN A 341 17.10 4.01 -1.68
N ARG A 342 17.29 4.95 -2.63
CA ARG A 342 18.13 6.14 -2.43
C ARG A 342 17.67 7.00 -1.25
N THR A 343 16.36 7.14 -1.05
CA THR A 343 15.82 7.89 0.10
C THR A 343 16.23 7.26 1.44
N PHE A 344 16.21 5.92 1.53
CA PHE A 344 16.69 5.21 2.73
C PHE A 344 18.20 5.32 2.91
N ASP A 345 18.98 5.27 1.81
CA ASP A 345 20.43 5.45 1.86
C ASP A 345 20.82 6.86 2.33
N GLU A 346 20.11 7.89 1.84
CA GLU A 346 20.29 9.28 2.27
C GLU A 346 19.93 9.46 3.76
N ALA A 347 18.84 8.87 4.22
CA ALA A 347 18.46 8.88 5.63
C ALA A 347 19.53 8.20 6.51
N SER A 348 20.08 7.07 6.05
CA SER A 348 21.13 6.33 6.78
C SER A 348 22.41 7.16 6.92
N LYS A 349 22.81 7.87 5.86
CA LYS A 349 23.95 8.80 5.90
C LYS A 349 23.71 9.97 6.85
N ALA A 350 22.48 10.48 6.90
CA ALA A 350 22.11 11.57 7.80
C ALA A 350 22.14 11.14 9.27
N GLU A 351 21.78 9.90 9.61
CA GLU A 351 21.90 9.36 10.98
C GLU A 351 23.37 9.17 11.40
N ALA A 352 24.24 8.73 10.48
CA ALA A 352 25.66 8.50 10.78
C ALA A 352 26.49 9.77 11.03
N THR A 353 25.90 10.96 10.83
CA THR A 353 26.59 12.26 10.97
C THR A 353 26.33 12.94 12.33
N PHE A 354 25.59 12.28 13.24
CA PHE A 354 25.30 12.74 14.60
C PHE A 354 25.90 11.80 15.66
#